data_AF-B7KMA1-F1
#
_entry.id   AF-B7KMA1-F1
#
_cell.length_a   1.000
_cell.length_b   1.000
_cell.length_c   1.000
_cell.angle_alpha   90.00
_cell.angle_beta   90.00
_cell.angle_gamma   90.00
#
_symmetry.space_group_name_H-M   'P 1'
#
loop_
_entity.id
_entity.type
_entity.pdbx_description
1 polymer ?
#
loop_
_entity_poly.entity_id
_entity_poly.type
_entity_poly.pdbx_seq_one_letter_code
_entity_poly.pdbx_strand_id
1 'polypeptide(L)'
;MPAPYSYDLRQKAVKAAKRGHKKVNVCRLFKISRNTLDLWLKREKETGEYAAIANKQGRHSKIEDEEKFKSFVKENKGKTQKRMAELWGNNITQQNISYTCKKLGITRKKTYGYQERNEIEREAFREKVILIEKKKRVYLDEAGFDNRDDYPYGYSPKGERCYDLKCGKKRERVSWIGALKEGKILAPLTFEGCCNRDLFEAWLSQSLVPQLEPGDIIILDNATFHKGETIREIVEEAGCELWYLPAYSPDLNKIENWWSVLKTWMKQMLPEFETVRECVDAAFKKCPNVFA
;
A
#
# COMPACT_ATOMS: atom_id res chain seq x y z
N MET A 1 -8.06 -34.02 19.06
CA MET A 1 -8.19 -35.40 18.54
C MET A 1 -6.84 -35.86 18.03
N PRO A 2 -6.42 -37.10 18.32
CA PRO A 2 -5.14 -37.64 17.84
C PRO A 2 -5.10 -37.70 16.31
N ALA A 3 -3.90 -37.64 15.75
CA ALA A 3 -3.69 -37.74 14.31
C ALA A 3 -4.22 -39.10 13.80
N PRO A 4 -4.84 -39.14 12.60
CA PRO A 4 -5.28 -40.41 12.03
C PRO A 4 -4.08 -41.32 11.74
N TYR A 5 -4.26 -42.63 11.93
CA TYR A 5 -3.26 -43.62 11.51
C TYR A 5 -2.94 -43.48 10.01
N SER A 6 -1.67 -43.71 9.65
CA SER A 6 -1.19 -43.61 8.26
C SER A 6 -1.90 -44.59 7.33
N TYR A 7 -1.92 -44.26 6.03
CA TYR A 7 -2.53 -45.11 5.01
C TYR A 7 -1.85 -46.49 4.91
N ASP A 8 -0.52 -46.51 4.97
CA ASP A 8 0.28 -47.75 4.97
C ASP A 8 -0.06 -48.68 6.14
N LEU A 9 -0.22 -48.12 7.36
CA LEU A 9 -0.60 -48.91 8.53
C LEU A 9 -1.99 -49.51 8.36
N ARG A 10 -2.96 -48.73 7.86
CA ARG A 10 -4.32 -49.20 7.56
C ARG A 10 -4.31 -50.32 6.54
N GLN A 11 -3.56 -50.14 5.44
CA GLN A 11 -3.42 -51.12 4.38
C GLN A 11 -2.84 -52.44 4.89
N LYS A 12 -1.76 -52.40 5.67
CA LYS A 12 -1.10 -53.60 6.22
C LYS A 12 -2.01 -54.33 7.20
N ALA A 13 -2.72 -53.61 8.07
CA ALA A 13 -3.66 -54.21 9.02
C ALA A 13 -4.87 -54.86 8.34
N VAL A 14 -5.45 -54.20 7.34
CA VAL A 14 -6.58 -54.73 6.56
C VAL A 14 -6.15 -55.95 5.73
N LYS A 15 -5.01 -55.89 5.04
CA LYS A 15 -4.43 -57.03 4.31
C LYS A 15 -4.16 -58.22 5.24
N ALA A 16 -3.61 -57.98 6.43
CA ALA A 16 -3.36 -59.05 7.40
C ALA A 16 -4.66 -59.71 7.88
N ALA A 17 -5.71 -58.94 8.13
CA ALA A 17 -7.02 -59.49 8.48
C ALA A 17 -7.64 -60.31 7.32
N LYS A 18 -7.49 -59.86 6.07
CA LYS A 18 -7.97 -60.58 4.87
C LYS A 18 -7.22 -61.88 4.58
N ARG A 19 -5.93 -61.95 4.94
CA ARG A 19 -5.11 -63.17 4.85
C ARG A 19 -5.50 -64.27 5.87
N GLY A 20 -6.53 -64.05 6.68
CA GLY A 20 -7.04 -65.03 7.64
C GLY A 20 -6.40 -64.96 9.02
N HIS A 21 -5.53 -63.98 9.30
CA HIS A 21 -5.00 -63.80 10.65
C HIS A 21 -6.12 -63.40 11.62
N LYS A 22 -6.12 -64.00 12.82
CA LYS A 22 -7.06 -63.63 13.89
C LYS A 22 -6.97 -62.13 14.16
N LYS A 23 -8.12 -61.43 14.17
CA LYS A 23 -8.22 -59.98 14.40
C LYS A 23 -7.46 -59.52 15.64
N VAL A 24 -7.47 -60.32 16.72
CA VAL A 24 -6.75 -60.05 17.97
C VAL A 24 -5.23 -59.95 17.74
N ASN A 25 -4.67 -60.85 16.93
CA ASN A 25 -3.23 -60.85 16.62
C ASN A 25 -2.84 -59.67 15.75
N VAL A 26 -3.68 -59.33 14.77
CA VAL A 26 -3.50 -58.14 13.93
C VAL A 26 -3.52 -56.87 14.79
N CYS A 27 -4.47 -56.75 15.72
CA CYS A 27 -4.55 -55.61 16.63
C CYS A 27 -3.32 -55.49 17.53
N ARG A 28 -2.82 -56.61 18.07
CA ARG A 28 -1.61 -56.65 18.90
C ARG A 28 -0.35 -56.29 18.11
N LEU A 29 -0.22 -56.79 16.88
CA LEU A 29 0.92 -56.56 16.00
C LEU A 29 1.04 -55.09 15.58
N PHE A 30 -0.08 -54.49 15.15
CA PHE A 30 -0.12 -53.10 14.68
C PHE A 30 -0.39 -52.08 15.78
N LYS A 31 -0.52 -52.52 17.05
CA LYS A 31 -0.85 -51.69 18.22
C LYS A 31 -2.09 -50.81 17.98
N ILE A 32 -3.14 -51.40 17.42
CA ILE A 32 -4.43 -50.73 17.14
C ILE A 32 -5.55 -51.37 17.96
N SER A 33 -6.61 -50.61 18.23
CA SER A 33 -7.80 -51.16 18.88
C SER A 33 -8.59 -52.07 17.94
N ARG A 34 -9.29 -53.05 18.51
CA ARG A 34 -10.17 -53.95 17.74
C ARG A 34 -11.28 -53.20 17.01
N ASN A 35 -11.85 -52.20 17.67
CA ASN A 35 -12.85 -51.31 17.08
C ASN A 35 -12.31 -50.57 15.84
N THR A 36 -11.06 -50.10 15.90
CA THR A 36 -10.40 -49.42 14.77
C THR A 36 -10.27 -50.34 13.56
N LEU A 37 -9.82 -51.59 13.76
CA LEU A 37 -9.70 -52.57 12.69
C LEU A 37 -11.08 -52.94 12.09
N ASP A 38 -12.10 -53.10 12.94
CA ASP A 38 -13.46 -53.40 12.49
C ASP A 38 -14.07 -52.25 11.67
N LEU A 39 -13.83 -50.99 12.05
CA LEU A 39 -14.23 -49.81 11.27
C LEU A 39 -13.56 -49.76 9.89
N TRP A 40 -12.27 -50.14 9.79
CA TRP A 40 -11.57 -50.17 8.51
C TRP A 40 -12.09 -51.28 7.60
N LEU A 41 -12.33 -52.47 8.13
CA LEU A 41 -12.91 -53.59 7.38
C LEU A 41 -14.35 -53.30 6.93
N LYS A 42 -15.15 -52.65 7.79
CA LYS A 42 -16.51 -52.23 7.45
C LYS A 42 -16.48 -51.24 6.27
N ARG A 43 -15.64 -50.23 6.35
CA ARG A 43 -15.52 -49.23 5.28
C ARG A 43 -15.00 -49.81 3.98
N GLU A 44 -14.03 -50.72 4.04
CA GLU A 44 -13.54 -51.40 2.85
C GLU A 44 -14.64 -52.24 2.17
N LYS A 45 -15.52 -52.88 2.95
CA LYS A 45 -16.68 -53.60 2.41
C LYS A 45 -17.71 -52.66 1.76
N GLU A 46 -17.92 -51.47 2.34
CA GLU A 46 -18.95 -50.52 1.89
C GLU A 46 -18.48 -49.66 0.71
N THR A 47 -17.22 -49.22 0.69
CA THR A 47 -16.71 -48.25 -0.29
C THR A 47 -15.50 -48.75 -1.08
N GLY A 48 -15.02 -49.97 -0.85
CA GLY A 48 -13.78 -50.50 -1.44
C GLY A 48 -12.50 -49.88 -0.86
N GLU A 49 -12.60 -48.99 0.14
CA GLU A 49 -11.48 -48.18 0.61
C GLU A 49 -11.43 -48.07 2.15
N TYR A 50 -10.24 -47.87 2.71
CA TYR A 50 -10.01 -47.80 4.17
C TYR A 50 -9.19 -46.56 4.59
N ALA A 51 -9.11 -45.55 3.71
CA ALA A 51 -8.43 -44.27 3.98
C ALA A 51 -8.98 -43.54 5.23
N ALA A 52 -8.28 -42.53 5.74
CA ALA A 52 -8.85 -41.68 6.79
C ALA A 52 -10.03 -40.86 6.23
N ILE A 53 -11.11 -40.68 7.01
CA ILE A 53 -12.16 -39.71 6.62
C ILE A 53 -11.57 -38.32 6.85
N ALA A 54 -11.45 -37.52 5.79
CA ALA A 54 -10.98 -36.14 5.85
C ALA A 54 -12.11 -35.14 6.20
N ASN A 55 -13.21 -35.58 6.83
CA ASN A 55 -14.28 -34.69 7.27
C ASN A 55 -13.84 -33.97 8.54
N LYS A 56 -12.96 -32.99 8.37
CA LYS A 56 -12.98 -31.80 9.20
C LYS A 56 -13.87 -30.82 8.48
N GLN A 57 -15.19 -30.97 8.63
CA GLN A 57 -16.06 -29.82 8.40
C GLN A 57 -15.57 -28.77 9.41
N GLY A 58 -14.86 -27.76 8.90
CA GLY A 58 -14.40 -26.66 9.73
C GLY A 58 -15.60 -26.02 10.42
N ARG A 59 -15.36 -25.31 11.53
CA ARG A 59 -16.43 -24.56 12.19
C ARG A 59 -17.11 -23.66 11.15
N HIS A 60 -18.44 -23.76 11.03
CA HIS A 60 -19.20 -22.87 10.16
C HIS A 60 -18.91 -21.41 10.53
N SER A 61 -18.68 -20.57 9.51
CA SER A 61 -18.50 -19.14 9.72
C SER A 61 -19.79 -18.59 10.31
N LYS A 62 -19.70 -17.83 11.41
CA LYS A 62 -20.88 -17.15 11.97
C LYS A 62 -21.42 -16.04 11.05
N ILE A 63 -20.63 -15.66 10.04
CA ILE A 63 -21.02 -14.72 8.99
C ILE A 63 -21.12 -15.55 7.72
N GLU A 64 -22.34 -15.92 7.35
CA GLU A 64 -22.64 -16.77 6.19
C GLU A 64 -22.93 -15.93 4.94
N ASP A 65 -23.58 -14.77 5.12
CA ASP A 65 -23.92 -13.85 4.05
C ASP A 65 -22.74 -12.92 3.72
N GLU A 66 -21.95 -13.34 2.74
CA GLU A 66 -20.75 -12.61 2.28
C GLU A 66 -21.09 -11.28 1.60
N GLU A 67 -22.19 -11.21 0.85
CA GLU A 67 -22.59 -10.00 0.11
C GLU A 67 -23.11 -8.93 1.06
N LYS A 68 -23.96 -9.30 2.02
CA LYS A 68 -24.37 -8.40 3.10
C LYS A 68 -23.17 -7.89 3.88
N PHE A 69 -22.16 -8.75 4.10
CA PHE A 69 -20.96 -8.37 4.83
C PHE A 69 -20.11 -7.36 4.07
N LYS A 70 -19.97 -7.52 2.75
CA LYS A 70 -19.27 -6.53 1.89
C LYS A 70 -19.95 -5.15 1.95
N SER A 71 -21.27 -5.11 1.82
CA SER A 71 -22.04 -3.86 1.90
C SER A 71 -21.90 -3.20 3.29
N PHE A 72 -22.03 -3.99 4.36
CA PHE A 72 -21.84 -3.51 5.72
C PHE A 72 -20.44 -2.94 5.96
N VAL A 73 -19.39 -3.60 5.47
CA VAL A 73 -18.01 -3.08 5.60
C VAL A 73 -17.86 -1.75 4.87
N LYS A 74 -18.50 -1.57 3.69
CA LYS A 74 -18.47 -0.31 2.94
C LYS A 74 -19.12 0.84 3.71
N GLU A 75 -20.26 0.59 4.36
CA GLU A 75 -20.97 1.56 5.21
C GLU A 75 -20.20 1.87 6.50
N ASN A 76 -19.51 0.87 7.05
CA ASN A 76 -18.82 0.95 8.34
C ASN A 76 -17.29 1.10 8.21
N LYS A 77 -16.78 1.48 7.04
CA LYS A 77 -15.36 1.52 6.66
C LYS A 77 -14.42 2.26 7.62
N GLY A 78 -14.95 3.21 8.39
CA GLY A 78 -14.18 4.00 9.36
C GLY A 78 -14.12 3.41 10.78
N LYS A 79 -14.83 2.32 11.06
CA LYS A 79 -15.00 1.77 12.42
C LYS A 79 -13.94 0.72 12.75
N THR A 80 -13.69 0.51 14.04
CA THR A 80 -12.83 -0.59 14.50
C THR A 80 -13.54 -1.94 14.30
N GLN A 81 -12.78 -3.03 14.13
CA GLN A 81 -13.38 -4.38 14.01
C GLN A 81 -14.23 -4.76 15.23
N LYS A 82 -13.87 -4.27 16.43
CA LYS A 82 -14.68 -4.46 17.65
C LYS A 82 -16.05 -3.80 17.50
N ARG A 83 -16.07 -2.54 17.06
CA ARG A 83 -17.32 -1.81 16.82
C ARG A 83 -18.14 -2.40 15.68
N MET A 84 -17.48 -2.90 14.63
CA MET A 84 -18.14 -3.63 13.55
C MET A 84 -18.81 -4.92 14.04
N ALA A 85 -18.19 -5.65 14.96
CA ALA A 85 -18.78 -6.84 15.56
C ALA A 85 -20.05 -6.51 16.36
N GLU A 86 -20.02 -5.44 17.16
CA GLU A 86 -21.19 -4.93 17.91
C GLU A 86 -22.35 -4.54 16.99
N LEU A 87 -22.05 -3.95 15.82
CA LEU A 87 -23.06 -3.49 14.86
C LEU A 87 -23.61 -4.58 13.95
N TRP A 88 -22.83 -5.62 13.66
CA TRP A 88 -23.26 -6.70 12.77
C TRP A 88 -24.31 -7.61 13.42
N GLY A 89 -24.19 -7.86 14.72
CA GLY A 89 -25.20 -8.60 15.47
C GLY A 89 -24.67 -9.28 16.73
N ASN A 90 -25.62 -9.75 17.55
CA ASN A 90 -25.31 -10.48 18.78
C ASN A 90 -24.55 -11.78 18.45
N ASN A 91 -23.52 -12.10 19.24
CA ASN A 91 -22.67 -13.31 19.10
C ASN A 91 -21.57 -13.26 18.02
N ILE A 92 -21.32 -12.11 17.38
CA ILE A 92 -20.12 -11.89 16.55
C ILE A 92 -19.01 -11.25 17.36
N THR A 93 -17.79 -11.76 17.20
CA THR A 93 -16.60 -11.21 17.83
C THR A 93 -15.74 -10.44 16.83
N GLN A 94 -14.80 -9.63 17.31
CA GLN A 94 -13.81 -8.97 16.45
C GLN A 94 -13.06 -9.98 15.56
N GLN A 95 -12.77 -11.18 16.09
CA GLN A 95 -12.06 -12.24 15.37
C GLN A 95 -12.88 -12.77 14.20
N ASN A 96 -14.21 -12.84 14.32
CA ASN A 96 -15.11 -13.21 13.22
C ASN A 96 -15.03 -12.17 12.09
N ILE A 97 -15.04 -10.87 12.42
CA ILE A 97 -14.87 -9.78 11.43
C ILE A 97 -13.51 -9.91 10.74
N SER A 98 -12.43 -10.07 11.52
CA SER A 98 -11.06 -10.19 11.00
C SER A 98 -10.91 -11.40 10.05
N TYR A 99 -11.40 -12.56 10.47
CA TYR A 99 -11.39 -13.78 9.65
C TYR A 99 -12.17 -13.60 8.34
N THR A 100 -13.37 -13.01 8.43
CA THR A 100 -14.24 -12.80 7.25
C THR A 100 -13.62 -11.79 6.28
N CYS A 101 -13.06 -10.67 6.78
CA CYS A 101 -12.30 -9.75 5.94
C CYS A 101 -11.14 -10.45 5.22
N LYS A 102 -10.37 -11.28 5.95
CA LYS A 102 -9.27 -12.05 5.35
C LYS A 102 -9.76 -13.04 4.29
N LYS A 103 -10.86 -13.75 4.55
CA LYS A 103 -11.49 -14.70 3.61
C LYS A 103 -11.93 -14.02 2.32
N LEU A 104 -12.49 -12.81 2.43
CA LEU A 104 -13.02 -12.03 1.32
C LEU A 104 -11.99 -11.11 0.64
N GLY A 105 -10.70 -11.17 1.04
CA GLY A 105 -9.66 -10.32 0.48
C GLY A 105 -9.77 -8.83 0.86
N ILE A 106 -10.54 -8.50 1.89
CA ILE A 106 -10.72 -7.12 2.37
C ILE A 106 -9.52 -6.73 3.24
N THR A 107 -8.76 -5.74 2.79
CA THR A 107 -7.59 -5.23 3.50
C THR A 107 -7.90 -3.97 4.31
N ARG A 108 -7.19 -3.78 5.43
CA ARG A 108 -7.31 -2.59 6.27
C ARG A 108 -6.26 -1.55 5.83
N LYS A 109 -6.60 -0.76 4.81
CA LYS A 109 -5.79 0.39 4.36
C LYS A 109 -6.69 1.62 4.31
N LYS A 110 -6.15 2.76 4.72
CA LYS A 110 -6.87 4.04 4.70
C LYS A 110 -5.94 5.09 4.10
N THR A 111 -6.41 5.72 3.03
CA THR A 111 -5.78 6.89 2.44
C THR A 111 -6.71 8.06 2.70
N TYR A 112 -6.15 9.19 3.14
CA TYR A 112 -6.92 10.40 3.39
C TYR A 112 -7.03 11.22 2.11
N GLY A 113 -8.19 11.83 1.92
CA GLY A 113 -8.41 12.93 0.98
C GLY A 113 -9.07 14.08 1.73
N TYR A 114 -9.20 15.22 1.07
CA TYR A 114 -9.85 16.41 1.63
C TYR A 114 -11.35 16.38 1.33
N GLN A 115 -12.17 16.83 2.28
CA GLN A 115 -13.63 16.84 2.10
C GLN A 115 -14.08 18.00 1.21
N GLU A 116 -13.26 19.04 1.15
CA GLU A 116 -13.41 20.27 0.38
C GLU A 116 -13.13 20.07 -1.12
N ARG A 117 -12.87 18.84 -1.55
CA ARG A 117 -12.63 18.50 -2.96
C ARG A 117 -13.91 18.60 -3.76
N ASN A 118 -13.81 19.20 -4.95
CA ASN A 118 -14.85 19.13 -5.95
C ASN A 118 -14.61 17.92 -6.87
N GLU A 119 -15.38 16.85 -6.70
CA GLU A 119 -15.20 15.62 -7.50
C GLU A 119 -15.58 15.80 -8.97
N ILE A 120 -16.53 16.70 -9.30
CA ILE A 120 -16.93 16.97 -10.69
C ILE A 120 -15.76 17.62 -11.45
N GLU A 121 -15.12 18.62 -10.84
CA GLU A 121 -13.94 19.26 -11.42
C GLU A 121 -12.76 18.29 -11.55
N ARG A 122 -12.58 17.40 -10.59
CA ARG A 122 -11.54 16.36 -10.62
C ARG A 122 -11.74 15.36 -11.73
N GLU A 123 -12.98 14.92 -11.96
CA GLU A 123 -13.31 14.00 -13.04
C GLU A 123 -13.10 14.66 -14.40
N ALA A 124 -13.63 15.88 -14.60
CA ALA A 124 -13.41 16.65 -15.82
C ALA A 124 -11.92 16.90 -16.09
N PHE A 125 -11.12 17.21 -15.06
CA PHE A 125 -9.68 17.38 -15.19
C PHE A 125 -8.98 16.07 -15.61
N ARG A 126 -9.38 14.94 -15.02
CA ARG A 126 -8.83 13.62 -15.38
C ARG A 126 -9.11 13.27 -16.84
N GLU A 127 -10.35 13.50 -17.30
CA GLU A 127 -10.74 13.26 -18.69
C GLU A 127 -9.89 14.10 -19.65
N LYS A 128 -9.74 15.40 -19.37
CA LYS A 128 -8.87 16.29 -20.15
C LYS A 128 -7.44 15.80 -20.20
N VAL A 129 -6.86 15.46 -19.04
CA VAL A 129 -5.47 15.00 -18.96
C VAL A 129 -5.26 13.67 -19.67
N ILE A 130 -6.25 12.77 -19.71
CA ILE A 130 -6.15 11.48 -20.41
C ILE A 130 -5.95 11.68 -21.92
N LEU A 131 -6.60 12.69 -22.51
CA LEU A 131 -6.52 12.99 -23.94
C LEU A 131 -5.14 13.47 -24.40
N ILE A 132 -4.33 14.03 -23.49
CA ILE A 132 -3.01 14.58 -23.79
C ILE A 132 -1.96 13.47 -23.83
N GLU A 133 -1.04 13.46 -24.79
CA GLU A 133 0.06 12.50 -24.79
C GLU A 133 0.94 12.63 -23.54
N LYS A 134 1.38 11.52 -22.94
CA LYS A 134 2.20 11.55 -21.71
C LYS A 134 3.47 12.39 -21.85
N LYS A 135 4.05 12.44 -23.05
CA LYS A 135 5.26 13.20 -23.38
C LYS A 135 5.09 14.71 -23.30
N LYS A 136 3.85 15.20 -23.48
CA LYS A 136 3.51 16.62 -23.41
C LYS A 136 3.10 17.07 -22.00
N ARG A 137 3.00 16.17 -21.02
CA ARG A 137 2.55 16.51 -19.66
C ARG A 137 3.75 16.83 -18.79
N VAL A 138 3.80 18.05 -18.26
CA VAL A 138 4.86 18.52 -17.38
C VAL A 138 4.26 18.87 -16.02
N TYR A 139 4.57 18.08 -15.00
CA TYR A 139 4.01 18.24 -13.65
C TYR A 139 4.96 19.05 -12.78
N LEU A 140 4.50 20.15 -12.19
CA LEU A 140 5.30 21.04 -11.35
C LEU A 140 4.82 20.96 -9.90
N ASP A 141 5.76 21.08 -8.97
CA ASP A 141 5.46 21.14 -7.55
C ASP A 141 6.70 21.57 -6.73
N GLU A 142 6.45 22.11 -5.55
CA GLU A 142 7.44 22.38 -4.53
C GLU A 142 7.39 21.36 -3.40
N ALA A 143 8.56 20.96 -2.93
CA ALA A 143 8.66 20.17 -1.72
C ALA A 143 9.77 20.69 -0.81
N GLY A 144 9.83 20.16 0.39
CA GLY A 144 10.91 20.45 1.33
C GLY A 144 11.14 19.31 2.28
N PHE A 145 12.33 19.28 2.85
CA PHE A 145 12.80 18.29 3.80
C PHE A 145 13.42 18.99 4.98
N ASP A 146 13.16 18.49 6.19
CA ASP A 146 13.73 19.04 7.41
C ASP A 146 14.46 18.01 8.26
N ASN A 147 15.31 18.49 9.16
CA ASN A 147 16.08 17.63 10.07
C ASN A 147 15.25 16.86 11.13
N ARG A 148 13.91 16.98 11.12
CA ARG A 148 13.00 16.21 12.00
C ARG A 148 12.27 15.12 11.23
N ASP A 149 12.35 15.14 9.90
CA ASP A 149 11.86 14.07 9.04
C ASP A 149 12.68 12.81 9.27
N ASP A 150 12.01 11.78 9.78
CA ASP A 150 12.64 10.53 10.21
C ASP A 150 11.85 9.34 9.65
N TYR A 151 12.50 8.18 9.55
CA TYR A 151 11.88 6.95 9.11
C TYR A 151 10.93 6.41 10.20
N PRO A 152 9.63 6.22 9.93
CA PRO A 152 8.63 6.06 10.99
C PRO A 152 8.59 4.67 11.64
N TYR A 153 9.47 3.75 11.26
CA TYR A 153 9.45 2.36 11.70
C TYR A 153 10.84 1.89 12.10
N GLY A 154 10.92 1.09 13.17
CA GLY A 154 12.11 0.40 13.61
C GLY A 154 11.78 -1.04 14.03
N TYR A 155 12.81 -1.85 14.20
CA TYR A 155 12.67 -3.25 14.60
C TYR A 155 13.05 -3.44 16.07
N SER A 156 12.18 -4.09 16.84
CA SER A 156 12.44 -4.50 18.23
C SER A 156 11.94 -5.94 18.46
N PRO A 157 12.45 -6.64 19.49
CA PRO A 157 11.91 -7.94 19.89
C PRO A 157 10.40 -7.87 20.15
N LYS A 158 9.71 -8.98 19.88
CA LYS A 158 8.26 -9.05 20.07
C LYS A 158 7.90 -8.83 21.54
N GLY A 159 7.14 -7.77 21.81
CA GLY A 159 6.74 -7.38 23.17
C GLY A 159 7.51 -6.17 23.72
N GLU A 160 8.55 -5.73 23.02
CA GLU A 160 9.38 -4.58 23.40
C GLU A 160 9.13 -3.39 22.47
N ARG A 161 9.22 -2.18 23.03
CA ARG A 161 9.11 -0.94 22.24
C ARG A 161 10.46 -0.63 21.58
N CYS A 162 10.43 -0.20 20.32
CA CYS A 162 11.57 0.43 19.67
C CYS A 162 11.65 1.89 20.18
N TYR A 163 12.73 2.23 20.88
CA TYR A 163 12.98 3.59 21.38
C TYR A 163 14.04 4.24 20.50
N ASP A 164 13.81 5.50 20.13
CA ASP A 164 14.75 6.31 19.39
C ASP A 164 14.72 7.76 19.92
N LEU A 165 15.80 8.52 19.69
CA LEU A 165 15.96 9.89 20.16
C LEU A 165 15.84 10.85 18.98
N LYS A 166 15.02 11.90 19.14
CA LYS A 166 14.90 12.97 18.15
C LYS A 166 15.65 14.22 18.58
N CYS A 167 16.30 14.87 17.62
CA CYS A 167 17.02 16.11 17.88
C CYS A 167 16.05 17.26 18.24
N GLY A 168 16.31 17.94 19.37
CA GLY A 168 15.57 19.14 19.80
C GLY A 168 16.07 20.46 19.19
N LYS A 169 17.09 20.43 18.32
CA LYS A 169 17.69 21.63 17.71
C LYS A 169 16.72 22.38 16.79
N LYS A 170 17.12 23.59 16.38
CA LYS A 170 16.38 24.41 15.40
C LYS A 170 16.16 23.62 14.10
N ARG A 171 15.01 23.88 13.48
CA ARG A 171 14.61 23.25 12.23
C ARG A 171 15.44 23.83 11.09
N GLU A 172 16.35 23.02 10.54
CA GLU A 172 16.95 23.28 9.24
C GLU A 172 16.02 22.69 8.19
N ARG A 173 15.57 23.52 7.23
CA ARG A 173 14.67 23.11 6.16
C ARG A 173 15.26 23.56 4.84
N VAL A 174 15.43 22.60 3.95
CA VAL A 174 15.76 22.85 2.55
C VAL A 174 14.51 22.60 1.74
N SER A 175 14.11 23.61 0.97
CA SER A 175 12.99 23.52 0.03
C SER A 175 13.55 23.38 -1.38
N TRP A 176 12.74 22.85 -2.29
CA TRP A 176 13.09 22.77 -3.69
C TRP A 176 11.85 22.86 -4.55
N ILE A 177 12.09 23.24 -5.80
CA ILE A 177 11.12 23.27 -6.88
C ILE A 177 11.66 22.44 -8.05
N GLY A 178 10.77 21.78 -8.77
CA GLY A 178 11.13 21.01 -9.95
C GLY A 178 9.93 20.71 -10.82
N ALA A 179 10.21 20.24 -12.03
CA ALA A 179 9.20 19.74 -12.95
C ALA A 179 9.46 18.27 -13.29
N LEU A 180 8.42 17.53 -13.65
CA LEU A 180 8.49 16.14 -14.08
C LEU A 180 7.89 15.99 -15.47
N LYS A 181 8.70 15.51 -16.42
CA LYS A 181 8.30 15.17 -17.79
C LYS A 181 8.80 13.76 -18.11
N GLU A 182 7.91 12.86 -18.53
CA GLU A 182 8.26 11.48 -18.91
C GLU A 182 9.10 10.68 -17.90
N GLY A 183 8.85 10.86 -16.59
CA GLY A 183 9.63 10.18 -15.55
C GLY A 183 10.93 10.87 -15.17
N LYS A 184 11.33 11.93 -15.89
CA LYS A 184 12.56 12.68 -15.62
C LYS A 184 12.26 14.00 -14.94
N ILE A 185 13.04 14.30 -13.90
CA ILE A 185 13.01 15.61 -13.25
C ILE A 185 13.75 16.63 -14.11
N LEU A 186 13.09 17.75 -14.39
CA LEU A 186 13.60 18.91 -15.10
C LEU A 186 13.79 20.07 -14.13
N ALA A 187 14.82 20.89 -14.40
CA ALA A 187 15.11 22.13 -13.67
C ALA A 187 15.02 22.03 -12.13
N PRO A 188 15.58 21.02 -11.44
CA PRO A 188 15.52 21.00 -9.97
C PRO A 188 16.32 22.18 -9.39
N LEU A 189 15.67 22.98 -8.55
CA LEU A 189 16.30 24.10 -7.84
C LEU A 189 16.03 23.99 -6.35
N THR A 190 17.10 23.88 -5.57
CA THR A 190 17.07 23.82 -4.10
C THR A 190 17.39 25.19 -3.50
N PHE A 191 16.62 25.61 -2.49
CA PHE A 191 16.77 26.91 -1.82
C PHE A 191 16.40 26.82 -0.34
N GLU A 192 16.77 27.84 0.43
CA GLU A 192 16.44 27.95 1.84
C GLU A 192 15.21 28.85 2.04
N GLY A 193 14.30 28.43 2.91
CA GLY A 193 13.07 29.18 3.20
C GLY A 193 11.85 28.75 2.39
N CYS A 194 10.92 29.68 2.20
CA CYS A 194 9.66 29.46 1.50
C CYS A 194 9.77 29.90 0.03
N CYS A 195 9.08 29.19 -0.86
CA CYS A 195 8.94 29.64 -2.25
C CYS A 195 8.10 30.91 -2.27
N ASN A 196 8.64 32.00 -2.81
CA ASN A 196 7.88 33.21 -3.12
C ASN A 196 7.57 33.25 -4.63
N ARG A 197 6.70 34.18 -5.04
CA ARG A 197 6.32 34.34 -6.44
C ARG A 197 7.53 34.69 -7.32
N ASP A 198 8.37 35.63 -6.87
CA ASP A 198 9.52 36.09 -7.66
C ASP A 198 10.52 34.97 -7.97
N LEU A 199 10.80 34.10 -6.98
CA LEU A 199 11.65 32.92 -7.19
C LEU A 199 11.00 31.94 -8.15
N PHE A 200 9.68 31.73 -8.05
CA PHE A 200 8.94 30.85 -8.96
C PHE A 200 8.98 31.38 -10.40
N GLU A 201 8.74 32.67 -10.61
CA GLU A 201 8.78 33.31 -11.94
C GLU A 201 10.18 33.31 -12.55
N ALA A 202 11.20 33.61 -11.74
CA ALA A 202 12.59 33.54 -12.17
C ALA A 202 13.00 32.11 -12.53
N TRP A 203 12.61 31.12 -11.72
CA TRP A 203 12.86 29.72 -12.00
C TRP A 203 12.13 29.23 -13.26
N LEU A 204 10.86 29.59 -13.42
CA LEU A 204 10.04 29.23 -14.57
C LEU A 204 10.68 29.75 -15.87
N SER A 205 10.98 31.04 -15.92
CA SER A 205 11.55 31.68 -17.12
C SER A 205 12.99 31.24 -17.42
N GLN A 206 13.86 31.18 -16.39
CA GLN A 206 15.29 30.98 -16.61
C GLN A 206 15.71 29.51 -16.62
N SER A 207 14.98 28.64 -15.91
CA SER A 207 15.37 27.24 -15.72
C SER A 207 14.45 26.27 -16.44
N LEU A 208 13.13 26.41 -16.28
CA LEU A 208 12.17 25.43 -16.82
C LEU A 208 11.87 25.66 -18.30
N VAL A 209 11.43 26.86 -18.69
CA VAL A 209 11.03 27.20 -20.07
C VAL A 209 12.08 26.80 -21.12
N PRO A 210 13.39 27.02 -20.91
CA PRO A 210 14.42 26.59 -21.88
C PRO A 210 14.49 25.08 -22.12
N GLN A 211 13.90 24.26 -21.25
CA GLN A 211 13.85 22.80 -21.34
C GLN A 211 12.50 22.28 -21.88
N LEU A 212 11.54 23.17 -22.13
CA LEU A 212 10.22 22.84 -22.66
C LEU A 212 10.18 22.88 -24.18
N GLU A 213 9.20 22.17 -24.73
CA GLU A 213 8.89 22.20 -26.16
C GLU A 213 7.53 22.85 -26.40
N PRO A 214 7.34 23.56 -27.52
CA PRO A 214 6.02 24.05 -27.90
C PRO A 214 4.96 22.93 -27.89
N GLY A 215 3.79 23.24 -27.34
CA GLY A 215 2.68 22.31 -27.09
C GLY A 215 2.83 21.46 -25.83
N ASP A 216 3.86 21.66 -25.00
CA ASP A 216 3.89 21.10 -23.65
C ASP A 216 2.82 21.75 -22.76
N ILE A 217 2.27 20.95 -21.86
CA ILE A 217 1.21 21.33 -20.93
C ILE A 217 1.76 21.25 -19.51
N ILE A 218 1.90 22.41 -18.90
CA ILE A 218 2.34 22.60 -17.54
C ILE A 218 1.14 22.38 -16.61
N ILE A 219 1.27 21.42 -15.70
CA ILE A 219 0.27 21.06 -14.70
C ILE A 219 0.82 21.48 -13.33
N LEU A 220 0.11 22.38 -12.67
CA LEU A 220 0.54 23.00 -11.41
C LEU A 220 -0.63 23.05 -10.41
N ASP A 221 -0.33 23.11 -9.12
CA ASP A 221 -1.36 23.29 -8.11
C ASP A 221 -2.04 24.67 -8.21
N ASN A 222 -3.17 24.83 -7.53
CA ASN A 222 -4.00 26.04 -7.61
C ASN A 222 -3.66 27.07 -6.52
N ALA A 223 -2.44 27.07 -5.97
CA ALA A 223 -2.05 28.00 -4.93
C ALA A 223 -2.06 29.45 -5.44
N THR A 224 -2.30 30.39 -4.53
CA THR A 224 -2.45 31.82 -4.87
C THR A 224 -1.19 32.43 -5.46
N PHE A 225 -0.01 31.97 -5.04
CA PHE A 225 1.26 32.50 -5.53
C PHE A 225 1.59 32.05 -6.96
N HIS A 226 1.00 30.95 -7.44
CA HIS A 226 1.10 30.51 -8.84
C HIS A 226 0.18 31.25 -9.81
N LYS A 227 -0.72 32.09 -9.31
CA LYS A 227 -1.63 32.86 -10.15
C LYS A 227 -1.04 34.23 -10.43
N GLY A 228 -0.57 34.44 -11.64
CA GLY A 228 -0.10 35.75 -12.11
C GLY A 228 -0.27 35.86 -13.62
N GLU A 229 -0.47 37.09 -14.11
CA GLU A 229 -0.45 37.37 -15.55
C GLU A 229 0.92 37.03 -16.14
N THR A 230 2.00 37.42 -15.45
CA THR A 230 3.39 37.11 -15.82
C THR A 230 3.65 35.62 -16.06
N ILE A 231 3.12 34.74 -15.19
CA ILE A 231 3.30 33.29 -15.34
C ILE A 231 2.63 32.78 -16.62
N ARG A 232 1.45 33.30 -16.97
CA ARG A 232 0.77 32.92 -18.20
C ARG A 232 1.51 33.43 -19.42
N GLU A 233 1.96 34.69 -19.40
CA GLU A 233 2.73 35.29 -20.49
C GLU A 233 4.00 34.48 -20.78
N ILE A 234 4.79 34.14 -19.76
CA ILE A 234 6.01 33.33 -19.90
C ILE A 234 5.71 31.96 -20.56
N VAL A 235 4.59 31.33 -20.20
CA VAL A 235 4.23 30.00 -20.70
C VAL A 235 3.66 30.08 -22.12
N GLU A 236 2.85 31.08 -22.42
CA GLU A 236 2.27 31.33 -23.74
C GLU A 236 3.35 31.75 -24.76
N GLU A 237 4.31 32.58 -24.35
CA GLU A 237 5.49 32.95 -25.16
C GLU A 237 6.35 31.73 -25.54
N ALA A 238 6.42 30.74 -24.64
CA ALA A 238 7.08 29.46 -24.91
C ALA A 238 6.24 28.52 -25.81
N GLY A 239 5.04 28.93 -26.22
CA GLY A 239 4.10 28.11 -26.98
C GLY A 239 3.55 26.92 -26.19
N CYS A 240 3.55 27.02 -24.86
CA CYS A 240 3.06 25.99 -23.94
C CYS A 240 1.68 26.38 -23.37
N GLU A 241 1.01 25.43 -22.71
CA GLU A 241 -0.25 25.69 -22.00
C GLU A 241 -0.09 25.52 -20.49
N LEU A 242 -0.85 26.30 -19.72
CA LEU A 242 -0.86 26.22 -18.25
C LEU A 242 -2.20 25.71 -17.73
N TRP A 243 -2.18 24.56 -17.04
CA TRP A 243 -3.33 23.89 -16.49
C TRP A 243 -3.22 23.80 -14.97
N TYR A 244 -4.20 24.36 -14.26
CA TYR A 244 -4.28 24.30 -12.80
C TYR A 244 -5.01 23.05 -12.34
N LEU A 245 -4.48 22.40 -11.30
CA LEU A 245 -5.14 21.30 -10.64
C LEU A 245 -6.41 21.78 -9.91
N PRO A 246 -7.46 20.95 -9.85
CA PRO A 246 -8.59 21.20 -8.97
C PRO A 246 -8.14 21.32 -7.51
N ALA A 247 -8.86 22.11 -6.71
CA ALA A 247 -8.50 22.35 -5.31
C ALA A 247 -8.31 21.03 -4.53
N TYR A 248 -7.33 21.03 -3.62
CA TYR A 248 -7.01 19.90 -2.73
C TYR A 248 -6.74 18.56 -3.44
N SER A 249 -6.18 18.59 -4.66
CA SER A 249 -5.99 17.40 -5.51
C SER A 249 -4.53 17.00 -5.77
N PRO A 250 -3.67 16.87 -4.74
CA PRO A 250 -2.25 16.52 -4.94
C PRO A 250 -2.08 15.11 -5.54
N ASP A 251 -3.07 14.23 -5.38
CA ASP A 251 -3.04 12.88 -5.98
C ASP A 251 -3.08 12.88 -7.52
N LEU A 252 -3.49 14.00 -8.13
CA LEU A 252 -3.44 14.18 -9.58
C LEU A 252 -2.08 14.69 -10.05
N ASN A 253 -1.25 15.18 -9.14
CA ASN A 253 0.09 15.64 -9.43
C ASN A 253 1.08 14.47 -9.36
N LYS A 254 1.65 14.06 -10.50
CA LYS A 254 2.50 12.86 -10.53
C LYS A 254 3.86 13.04 -9.86
N ILE A 255 4.34 14.27 -9.76
CA ILE A 255 5.62 14.59 -9.14
C ILE A 255 5.63 14.36 -7.62
N GLU A 256 4.46 14.36 -6.97
CA GLU A 256 4.34 14.05 -5.54
C GLU A 256 4.82 12.63 -5.19
N ASN A 257 4.61 11.67 -6.10
CA ASN A 257 5.14 10.31 -5.94
C ASN A 257 6.68 10.31 -6.00
N TRP A 258 7.26 11.16 -6.85
CA TRP A 258 8.70 11.34 -6.96
C TRP A 258 9.30 11.96 -5.70
N TRP A 259 8.65 13.00 -5.17
CA TRP A 259 9.03 13.59 -3.88
C TRP A 259 8.93 12.58 -2.74
N SER A 260 7.94 11.70 -2.74
CA SER A 260 7.83 10.63 -1.74
C SER A 260 9.04 9.69 -1.77
N VAL A 261 9.48 9.26 -2.97
CA VAL A 261 10.66 8.43 -3.16
C VAL A 261 11.93 9.15 -2.71
N LEU A 262 12.10 10.41 -3.14
CA LEU A 262 13.25 11.24 -2.78
C LEU A 262 13.36 11.44 -1.26
N LYS A 263 12.25 11.83 -0.60
CA LYS A 263 12.20 12.01 0.85
C LYS A 263 12.43 10.70 1.61
N THR A 264 12.00 9.57 1.07
CA THR A 264 12.26 8.25 1.69
C THR A 264 13.74 7.93 1.69
N TRP A 265 14.43 8.21 0.58
CA TRP A 265 15.88 8.08 0.49
C TRP A 265 16.59 9.04 1.45
N MET A 266 16.19 10.31 1.49
CA MET A 266 16.76 11.31 2.40
C MET A 266 16.62 10.89 3.87
N LYS A 267 15.45 10.37 4.29
CA LYS A 267 15.23 9.89 5.67
C LYS A 267 16.18 8.78 6.08
N GLN A 268 16.55 7.91 5.15
CA GLN A 268 17.46 6.80 5.42
C GLN A 268 18.91 7.25 5.47
N MET A 269 19.28 8.18 4.58
CA MET A 269 20.67 8.60 4.42
C MET A 269 21.05 9.82 5.25
N LEU A 270 20.09 10.55 5.83
CA LEU A 270 20.34 11.75 6.64
C LEU A 270 21.41 11.54 7.74
N PRO A 271 21.49 10.40 8.46
CA PRO A 271 22.54 10.17 9.44
C PRO A 271 23.97 10.09 8.87
N GLU A 272 24.12 9.90 7.55
CA GLU A 272 25.42 9.83 6.87
C GLU A 272 25.95 11.20 6.41
N PHE A 273 25.16 12.27 6.56
CA PHE A 273 25.53 13.63 6.15
C PHE A 273 25.61 14.58 7.34
N GLU A 274 26.48 15.59 7.26
CA GLU A 274 26.63 16.59 8.33
C GLU A 274 25.48 17.59 8.31
N THR A 275 24.94 17.90 7.12
CA THR A 275 23.86 18.88 6.95
C THR A 275 22.69 18.33 6.12
N VAL A 276 21.50 18.89 6.35
CA VAL A 276 20.32 18.59 5.54
C VAL A 276 20.56 18.95 4.07
N ARG A 277 21.29 20.04 3.82
CA ARG A 277 21.59 20.52 2.47
C ARG A 277 22.40 19.52 1.66
N GLU A 278 23.46 18.97 2.24
CA GLU A 278 24.29 17.94 1.60
C GLU A 278 23.47 16.68 1.28
N CYS A 279 22.62 16.24 2.20
CA CYS A 279 21.73 15.11 1.98
C CYS A 279 20.77 15.37 0.81
N VAL A 280 20.20 16.58 0.72
CA VAL A 280 19.29 16.93 -0.37
C VAL A 280 20.02 16.99 -1.71
N ASP A 281 21.17 17.64 -1.77
CA ASP A 281 21.97 17.72 -3.00
C ASP A 281 22.45 16.32 -3.44
N ALA A 282 22.78 15.44 -2.49
CA ALA A 282 23.12 14.05 -2.76
C ALA A 282 21.92 13.24 -3.26
N ALA A 283 20.70 13.50 -2.75
CA ALA A 283 19.50 12.81 -3.20
C ALA A 283 19.21 13.04 -4.68
N PHE A 284 19.32 14.29 -5.14
CA PHE A 284 19.14 14.63 -6.56
C PHE A 284 20.23 14.03 -7.45
N LYS A 285 21.43 13.75 -6.94
CA LYS A 285 22.53 13.16 -7.71
C LYS A 285 22.55 11.63 -7.70
N LYS A 286 22.22 11.01 -6.56
CA LYS A 286 22.46 9.59 -6.28
C LYS A 286 21.19 8.75 -6.25
N CYS A 287 20.01 9.34 -6.10
CA CYS A 287 18.80 8.54 -5.98
C CYS A 287 18.49 7.88 -7.33
N PRO A 288 18.63 6.54 -7.44
CA PRO A 288 18.60 5.84 -8.73
C PRO A 288 17.24 5.95 -9.40
N ASN A 289 16.19 6.16 -8.60
CA ASN A 289 14.87 6.33 -9.14
C ASN A 289 14.72 7.68 -9.82
N VAL A 290 15.29 8.80 -9.34
CA VAL A 290 14.98 10.18 -9.80
C VAL A 290 15.21 10.41 -11.31
N PHE A 291 15.96 9.51 -11.94
CA PHE A 291 16.33 9.55 -13.36
C PHE A 291 15.58 8.55 -14.25
N ALA A 292 14.62 7.77 -13.72
CA ALA A 292 14.00 6.62 -14.40
C ALA A 292 12.59 6.90 -14.96
#